data_AF-A0A836X3R2-F1
#
_entry.id   AF-A0A836X3R2-F1
#
_cell.length_a   1.000
_cell.length_b   1.000
_cell.length_c   1.000
_cell.angle_alpha   90.00
_cell.angle_beta   90.00
_cell.angle_gamma   90.00
#
_symmetry.space_group_name_H-M   'P 1'
#
loop_
_entity.id
_entity.type
_entity.pdbx_description
1 polymer ?
#
loop_
_entity_poly.entity_id
_entity_poly.type
_entity_poly.pdbx_seq_one_letter_code
_entity_poly.pdbx_strand_id
1 'polypeptide(L)'
;AFADGRPLDAPRAAGMVGERWDGFAKVRDTNATADVTALFASTNAKRRAVYQTRASSEGTNVVEVGRIYAQQIISAAPMGTWSLSENGSWSQK
;
A
#
# COMPACT_ATOMS: atom_id res chain seq x y z
N ALA A 1 3.08 11.23 11.69
CA ALA A 1 1.68 11.39 11.27
C ALA A 1 1.61 11.19 9.76
N PHE A 2 0.71 10.34 9.25
CA PHE A 2 0.46 10.15 7.81
C PHE A 2 -0.40 11.30 7.23
N ALA A 3 -0.06 12.53 7.61
CA ALA A 3 -0.85 13.72 7.35
C ALA A 3 -0.36 14.41 6.07
N ASP A 4 -0.53 13.73 4.95
CA ASP A 4 -0.63 14.30 3.61
C ASP A 4 -1.71 13.45 2.94
N GLY A 5 -2.90 14.04 2.75
CA GLY A 5 -4.18 13.36 2.48
C GLY A 5 -4.03 12.07 1.68
N ARG A 6 -4.47 10.94 2.27
CA ARG A 6 -4.29 9.55 1.80
C ARG A 6 -4.41 9.46 0.27
N PRO A 7 -3.30 9.57 -0.49
CA PRO A 7 -3.37 9.90 -1.92
C PRO A 7 -3.93 8.74 -2.74
N LEU A 8 -3.83 7.53 -2.20
CA LEU A 8 -4.32 6.32 -2.83
C LEU A 8 -5.78 5.99 -2.51
N ASP A 9 -6.49 6.79 -1.70
CA ASP A 9 -7.87 6.46 -1.34
C ASP A 9 -8.80 6.42 -2.55
N ALA A 10 -8.75 7.44 -3.41
CA ALA A 10 -9.58 7.48 -4.61
C ALA A 10 -9.30 6.30 -5.57
N PRO A 11 -8.05 6.03 -6.00
CA PRO A 11 -7.79 4.87 -6.86
C PRO A 11 -8.01 3.52 -6.18
N ARG A 12 -7.97 3.43 -4.84
CA ARG A 12 -8.33 2.21 -4.11
C ARG A 12 -9.82 1.97 -4.05
N ALA A 13 -10.60 3.01 -3.74
CA ALA A 13 -12.06 2.94 -3.76
C ALA A 13 -12.58 2.58 -5.16
N ALA A 14 -11.91 3.09 -6.21
CA ALA A 14 -12.19 2.75 -7.60
C ALA A 14 -11.68 1.36 -8.02
N GLY A 15 -10.96 0.63 -7.16
CA GLY A 15 -10.42 -0.70 -7.45
C GLY A 15 -9.26 -0.74 -8.44
N MET A 16 -8.70 0.42 -8.82
CA MET A 16 -7.57 0.54 -9.74
C MET A 16 -6.25 0.14 -9.09
N VAL A 17 -6.11 0.44 -7.79
CA VAL A 17 -4.94 0.12 -6.97
C VAL A 17 -5.40 -0.66 -5.74
N GLY A 18 -4.61 -1.65 -5.34
CA GLY A 18 -4.79 -2.37 -4.08
C GLY A 18 -3.57 -2.30 -3.19
N GLU A 19 -3.71 -2.83 -1.98
CA GLU A 19 -2.67 -2.91 -0.97
C GLU A 19 -2.14 -4.34 -0.85
N ARG A 20 -0.82 -4.54 -0.92
CA ARG A 20 -0.21 -5.86 -0.74
C ARG A 20 0.00 -6.18 0.73
N TRP A 21 0.11 -7.46 1.01
CA TRP A 21 0.44 -8.02 2.33
C TRP A 21 1.71 -7.45 2.97
N ASP A 22 2.65 -6.92 2.17
CA ASP A 22 3.91 -6.30 2.60
C ASP A 22 3.84 -4.77 2.70
N GLY A 23 2.63 -4.19 2.68
CA GLY A 23 2.42 -2.77 2.92
C GLY A 23 2.79 -1.87 1.74
N PHE A 24 2.92 -2.43 0.54
CA PHE A 24 3.11 -1.70 -0.71
C PHE A 24 1.84 -1.70 -1.55
N ALA A 25 1.57 -0.59 -2.23
CA ALA A 25 0.49 -0.49 -3.19
C ALA A 25 0.85 -1.24 -4.50
N LYS A 26 -0.16 -1.77 -5.19
CA LYS A 26 0.00 -2.44 -6.48
C LYS A 26 -1.18 -2.13 -7.39
N VAL A 27 -0.92 -1.90 -8.68
CA VAL A 27 -1.95 -1.79 -9.71
C VAL A 27 -2.73 -3.10 -9.79
N ARG A 28 -4.06 -2.98 -9.77
CA ARG A 28 -4.99 -4.10 -9.89
C ARG A 28 -5.71 -4.07 -11.24
N ASP A 29 -6.14 -2.89 -11.67
CA ASP A 29 -6.76 -2.70 -12.99
C ASP A 29 -5.69 -2.31 -14.02
N THR A 30 -5.59 -3.08 -15.10
CA THR A 30 -4.64 -2.82 -16.19
C THR A 30 -4.97 -1.52 -16.95
N ASN A 31 -6.17 -0.97 -16.78
CA ASN A 31 -6.58 0.31 -17.36
C ASN A 31 -6.25 1.52 -16.47
N ALA A 32 -5.53 1.32 -15.35
CA ALA A 32 -5.09 2.42 -14.50
C ALA A 32 -4.26 3.44 -15.31
N THR A 33 -4.56 4.73 -15.12
CA THR A 33 -3.88 5.80 -15.87
C THR A 33 -2.41 5.94 -15.47
N ALA A 34 -1.63 6.65 -16.29
CA ALA A 34 -0.24 6.99 -15.99
C ALA A 34 -0.11 7.76 -14.66
N ASP A 35 -1.07 8.65 -14.37
CA ASP A 35 -1.09 9.41 -13.11
C ASP A 35 -1.29 8.49 -11.90
N VAL A 36 -2.22 7.54 -11.98
CA VAL A 36 -2.42 6.54 -10.91
C VAL A 36 -1.15 5.70 -10.73
N THR A 37 -0.49 5.35 -11.83
CA THR A 37 0.79 4.62 -11.81
C THR A 37 1.90 5.40 -11.11
N ALA A 38 2.07 6.68 -11.45
CA ALA A 38 3.04 7.56 -10.80
C ALA A 38 2.72 7.77 -9.31
N LEU A 39 1.44 7.86 -8.97
CA LEU A 39 0.99 8.09 -7.60
C LEU A 39 1.30 6.93 -6.66
N PHE A 40 1.02 5.68 -7.06
CA PHE A 40 1.35 4.53 -6.20
C PHE A 40 2.87 4.28 -6.17
N ALA A 41 3.58 4.53 -7.28
CA ALA A 41 5.04 4.41 -7.33
C ALA A 41 5.72 5.38 -6.35
N SER A 42 5.32 6.66 -6.36
CA SER A 42 5.83 7.67 -5.42
C SER A 42 5.46 7.34 -3.97
N THR A 43 4.25 6.83 -3.73
CA THR A 43 3.82 6.37 -2.40
C THR A 43 4.69 5.20 -1.91
N ASN A 44 4.96 4.22 -2.77
CA ASN A 44 5.81 3.09 -2.43
C ASN A 44 7.27 3.49 -2.18
N ALA A 45 7.79 4.49 -2.90
CA ALA A 45 9.12 5.03 -2.64
C ALA A 45 9.21 5.65 -1.23
N LYS A 46 8.23 6.47 -0.85
CA LYS A 46 8.13 7.06 0.50
C LYS A 46 8.01 5.97 1.58
N ARG A 47 7.13 4.98 1.37
CA ARG A 47 6.97 3.85 2.30
C ARG A 47 8.25 3.05 2.46
N ARG A 48 8.95 2.77 1.37
CA ARG A 48 10.22 2.02 1.42
C ARG A 48 11.24 2.73 2.30
N ALA A 49 11.40 4.05 2.17
CA ALA A 49 12.30 4.81 3.02
C ALA A 49 11.91 4.69 4.51
N VAL A 50 10.61 4.86 4.82
CA VAL A 50 10.10 4.70 6.20
C VAL A 50 10.34 3.29 6.74
N TYR A 51 10.06 2.26 5.94
CA TYR A 51 10.18 0.86 6.36
C TYR A 51 11.65 0.50 6.56
N GLN A 52 12.56 1.00 5.71
CA GLN A 52 14.00 0.81 5.87
C GLN A 52 14.50 1.45 7.17
N THR A 53 14.13 2.71 7.43
CA THR A 53 14.52 3.39 8.68
C THR A 53 14.03 2.62 9.92
N ARG A 54 12.79 2.15 9.90
CA ARG A 54 12.24 1.36 11.02
C ARG A 54 12.91 0.00 11.16
N ALA A 55 13.10 -0.71 10.05
CA ALA A 55 13.75 -2.01 10.06
C ALA A 55 15.14 -1.93 10.67
N SER A 56 15.93 -0.91 10.29
CA SER A 56 17.25 -0.66 10.88
C SER A 56 17.18 -0.29 12.37
N SER A 57 16.20 0.50 12.78
CA SER A 57 16.05 0.90 14.20
C SER A 57 15.56 -0.23 15.10
N GLU A 58 14.75 -1.15 14.57
CA GLU A 58 14.08 -2.22 15.32
C GLU A 58 14.85 -3.55 15.19
N GLY A 59 15.94 -3.61 14.42
CA GLY A 59 16.73 -4.82 14.20
C GLY A 59 15.99 -5.91 13.41
N THR A 60 15.06 -5.50 12.55
CA THR A 60 14.20 -6.38 11.72
C THR A 60 14.45 -6.11 10.22
N ASN A 61 13.67 -6.72 9.34
CA ASN A 61 13.68 -6.51 7.90
C ASN A 61 12.48 -5.66 7.43
N VAL A 62 12.61 -5.10 6.23
CA VAL A 62 11.60 -4.22 5.61
C VAL A 62 10.25 -4.91 5.42
N VAL A 63 10.25 -6.23 5.20
CA VAL A 63 9.04 -7.01 4.95
C VAL A 63 8.21 -7.12 6.22
N GLU A 64 8.83 -7.40 7.36
CA GLU A 64 8.16 -7.46 8.67
C GLU A 64 7.52 -6.13 9.04
N VAL A 65 8.25 -5.02 8.88
CA VAL A 65 7.69 -3.67 9.07
C VAL A 65 6.52 -3.45 8.10
N GLY A 66 6.70 -3.82 6.83
CA GLY A 66 5.67 -3.72 5.80
C GLY A 66 4.37 -4.44 6.16
N ARG A 67 4.45 -5.65 6.73
CA ARG A 67 3.26 -6.42 7.18
C ARG A 67 2.48 -5.70 8.27
N ILE A 68 3.16 -5.09 9.23
CA ILE A 68 2.52 -4.30 10.30
C ILE A 68 1.80 -3.09 9.68
N TYR A 69 2.48 -2.38 8.79
CA TYR A 69 1.90 -1.24 8.10
C TYR A 69 0.73 -1.63 7.18
N ALA A 70 0.79 -2.79 6.52
CA ALA A 70 -0.30 -3.28 5.66
C ALA A 70 -1.62 -3.38 6.44
N GLN A 71 -1.58 -3.93 7.66
CA GLN A 71 -2.75 -4.02 8.53
C GLN A 71 -3.33 -2.65 8.86
N GLN A 72 -2.46 -1.69 9.21
CA GLN A 72 -2.88 -0.31 9.51
C GLN A 72 -3.47 0.38 8.27
N ILE A 73 -2.83 0.22 7.12
CA ILE A 73 -3.26 0.81 5.86
C ILE A 73 -4.62 0.25 5.44
N ILE A 74 -4.82 -1.07 5.46
CA ILE A 74 -6.08 -1.73 5.08
C ILE A 74 -7.19 -1.37 6.06
N SER A 75 -6.90 -1.30 7.36
CA SER A 75 -7.86 -0.87 8.37
C SER A 75 -8.37 0.55 8.12
N ALA A 76 -7.45 1.46 7.78
CA ALA A 76 -7.74 2.87 7.52
C ALA A 76 -8.17 3.18 6.06
N ALA A 77 -8.17 2.20 5.17
CA ALA A 77 -8.50 2.40 3.76
C ALA A 77 -10.03 2.49 3.54
N PRO A 78 -10.50 3.20 2.49
CA PRO A 78 -11.92 3.28 2.19
C PRO A 78 -12.50 1.91 1.80
N MET A 79 -13.82 1.78 1.94
CA MET A 79 -14.57 0.63 1.40
C MET A 79 -14.27 0.46 -0.10
N GLY A 80 -14.28 -0.79 -0.57
CA GLY A 80 -13.95 -1.11 -1.94
C GLY A 80 -12.44 -1.25 -2.21
N THR A 81 -11.59 -0.94 -1.23
CA THR A 81 -10.14 -1.19 -1.31
C THR A 81 -9.88 -2.68 -1.43
N TRP A 82 -9.03 -3.04 -2.39
CA TRP A 82 -8.56 -4.40 -2.59
C TRP A 82 -7.25 -4.65 -1.84
N SER A 83 -7.11 -5.83 -1.23
CA SER A 83 -5.86 -6.32 -0.64
C SER A 83 -5.36 -7.57 -1.35
N LEU A 84 -4.04 -7.62 -1.63
CA LEU A 84 -3.35 -8.78 -2.18
C LEU A 84 -2.65 -9.55 -1.06
N SER A 85 -3.17 -10.74 -0.77
CA SER A 85 -2.58 -11.69 0.18
C SER A 85 -1.26 -12.26 -0.35
N GLU A 86 -0.47 -12.84 0.55
CA GLU A 86 0.85 -13.43 0.26
C GLU A 86 0.78 -14.62 -0.71
N ASN A 87 -0.34 -15.35 -0.70
CA ASN A 87 -0.64 -16.42 -1.65
C ASN A 87 -1.08 -15.91 -3.05
N GLY A 88 -1.09 -14.60 -3.28
CA GLY A 88 -1.50 -14.00 -4.55
C GLY A 88 -3.01 -13.81 -4.72
N SER A 89 -3.82 -14.14 -3.70
CA SER A 89 -5.27 -13.92 -3.76
C SER A 89 -5.65 -12.47 -3.45
N TRP A 90 -6.56 -11.93 -4.25
CA TRP A 90 -7.16 -10.63 -4.01
C TRP A 90 -8.45 -10.77 -3.18
N SER A 91 -8.62 -9.90 -2.20
CA SER A 91 -9.87 -9.73 -1.44
C SER A 91 -10.26 -8.25 -1.39
N GLN A 92 -11.55 -7.97 -1.25
CA GLN A 92 -12.08 -6.61 -1.17
C GLN A 92 -12.60 -6.34 0.23
N LYS A 93 -12.32 -5.13 0.74
CA LYS A 93 -12.90 -4.59 1.98
C LYS A 93 -14.34 -4.15 1.77
#